data_AF-A0A6I8LHF4-F1
#
_entry.id   AF-A0A6I8LHF4-F1
#
_cell.length_a   1.000
_cell.length_b   1.000
_cell.length_c   1.000
_cell.angle_alpha   90.00
_cell.angle_beta   90.00
_cell.angle_gamma   90.00
#
_symmetry.space_group_name_H-M   'P 1'
#
loop_
_entity.id
_entity.type
_entity.pdbx_description
1 polymer ?
#
loop_
_entity_poly.entity_id
_entity_poly.type
_entity_poly.pdbx_seq_one_letter_code
_entity_poly.pdbx_strand_id
1 'polypeptide(L)'
;MQLCGFPAAEVEFDRAGELVGDRGAAVRALAADPGVTDLVVLTHGWNDAPLVARLLYSALAGSMRAVSGGAPGRRIAFACVLWPSRKLAGPEPDAGLPERLDLLRDLVPGQRLTIDAAADLVPALTVRATARTAFAAALLSVAARGADDREDASTQLFTLPGGTVMDRLGATGFADAAAGLLDFLAYYEMKARAGDIGVRGLAPLLATLDGPKIHLVGHSFGGRLVTAAADARPAGSLATLTLLQAAFSHHAFAAGWDDGEAGPQPGVFRRVLDERVVTGPILVTHTANDLAVGVAYALASRIAGRPASAAGDASSPYGGLGRNGARRTAEAVTAELLPVGGSYRWRPGVPHNLLADRFVRGHTDVCGPQIAHALWSAIASS
;
A
#
# COMPACT_ATOMS: atom_id res chain seq x y z
N MET A 1 -5.59 25.58 -2.52
CA MET A 1 -6.24 25.41 -1.19
C MET A 1 -5.18 25.51 -0.09
N GLN A 2 -5.55 25.38 1.18
CA GLN A 2 -4.62 25.34 2.31
C GLN A 2 -4.86 24.06 3.12
N LEU A 3 -3.79 23.40 3.57
CA LEU A 3 -3.82 22.22 4.43
C LEU A 3 -3.08 22.57 5.72
N CYS A 4 -3.79 22.86 6.82
CA CYS A 4 -3.18 23.28 8.09
C CYS A 4 -2.16 24.44 7.93
N GLY A 5 -2.51 25.42 7.08
CA GLY A 5 -1.70 26.60 6.76
C GLY A 5 -0.57 26.36 5.76
N PHE A 6 -0.45 25.17 5.18
CA PHE A 6 0.45 24.91 4.06
C PHE A 6 -0.28 25.09 2.73
N PRO A 7 0.34 25.70 1.71
CA PRO A 7 -0.16 25.68 0.34
C PRO A 7 -0.41 24.23 -0.10
N ALA A 8 -1.57 23.97 -0.69
CA ALA A 8 -1.93 22.62 -1.10
C ALA A 8 -2.80 22.60 -2.36
N ALA A 9 -2.73 21.48 -3.07
CA ALA A 9 -3.59 21.12 -4.20
C ALA A 9 -3.96 19.64 -4.11
N GLU A 10 -5.19 19.30 -4.53
CA GLU A 10 -5.60 17.91 -4.72
C GLU A 10 -5.29 17.47 -6.14
N VAL A 11 -4.94 16.20 -6.31
CA VAL A 11 -4.97 15.50 -7.59
C VAL A 11 -5.80 14.25 -7.42
N GLU A 12 -6.60 13.91 -8.43
CA GLU A 12 -7.45 12.73 -8.39
C GLU A 12 -7.18 11.87 -9.62
N PHE A 13 -7.03 10.57 -9.41
CA PHE A 13 -6.89 9.57 -10.47
C PHE A 13 -8.15 8.71 -10.52
N ASP A 14 -8.50 8.25 -11.72
CA ASP A 14 -9.51 7.22 -11.90
C ASP A 14 -8.91 5.80 -11.79
N ARG A 15 -9.69 4.78 -12.15
CA ARG A 15 -9.28 3.38 -12.05
C ARG A 15 -8.24 2.97 -13.10
N ALA A 16 -8.15 3.71 -14.21
CA ALA A 16 -7.15 3.50 -15.24
C ALA A 16 -5.83 4.23 -14.90
N GLY A 17 -5.83 5.07 -13.87
CA GLY A 17 -4.70 5.94 -13.52
C GLY A 17 -4.74 7.28 -14.27
N GLU A 18 -5.84 7.59 -14.96
CA GLU A 18 -6.00 8.86 -15.66
C GLU A 18 -6.40 9.97 -14.70
N LEU A 19 -5.97 11.20 -14.99
CA LEU A 19 -6.32 12.37 -14.19
C LEU A 19 -7.81 12.70 -14.33
N VAL A 20 -8.48 12.88 -13.19
CA VAL A 20 -9.87 13.33 -13.14
C VAL A 20 -9.92 14.85 -13.16
N GLY A 21 -10.50 15.41 -14.22
CA GLY A 21 -10.68 16.85 -14.40
C GLY A 21 -9.36 17.62 -14.59
N ASP A 22 -9.33 18.88 -14.17
CA ASP A 22 -8.18 19.78 -14.30
C ASP A 22 -7.20 19.72 -13.12
N ARG A 23 -7.42 18.81 -12.17
CA ARG A 23 -6.72 18.78 -10.87
C ARG A 23 -5.20 18.60 -11.00
N GLY A 24 -4.73 17.94 -12.05
CA GLY A 24 -3.30 17.88 -12.37
C GLY A 24 -2.68 19.25 -12.67
N ALA A 25 -3.45 20.20 -13.22
CA ALA A 25 -2.98 21.55 -13.48
C ALA A 25 -2.78 22.36 -12.19
N ALA A 26 -3.62 22.14 -11.17
CA ALA A 26 -3.46 22.78 -9.86
C ALA A 26 -2.17 22.35 -9.15
N VAL A 27 -1.80 21.06 -9.22
CA VAL A 27 -0.53 20.56 -8.68
C VAL A 27 0.66 21.11 -9.46
N ARG A 28 0.59 21.16 -10.80
CA ARG A 28 1.63 21.78 -11.64
C ARG A 28 1.82 23.27 -11.31
N ALA A 29 0.74 24.03 -11.17
CA ALA A 29 0.80 25.44 -10.81
C ALA A 29 1.39 25.65 -9.41
N LEU A 30 1.04 24.78 -8.46
CA LEU A 30 1.61 24.81 -7.11
C LEU A 30 3.11 24.51 -7.12
N ALA A 31 3.56 23.53 -7.92
CA ALA A 31 4.98 23.19 -8.04
C ALA A 31 5.78 24.29 -8.75
N ALA A 32 5.19 24.96 -9.76
CA ALA A 32 5.83 26.02 -10.52
C ALA A 32 5.98 27.34 -9.75
N ASP A 33 5.33 27.49 -8.59
CA ASP A 33 5.48 28.67 -7.73
C ASP A 33 6.93 28.74 -7.20
N PRO A 34 7.71 29.81 -7.49
CA PRO A 34 9.05 30.02 -6.91
C PRO A 34 9.04 30.11 -5.37
N GLY A 35 7.85 30.32 -4.82
CA GLY A 35 7.45 30.16 -3.45
C GLY A 35 7.71 28.76 -2.88
N VAL A 36 7.66 27.70 -3.66
CA VAL A 36 7.68 26.32 -3.15
C VAL A 36 9.06 25.71 -3.36
N THR A 37 9.72 25.33 -2.27
CA THR A 37 11.03 24.64 -2.33
C THR A 37 10.88 23.13 -2.24
N ASP A 38 9.82 22.66 -1.59
CA ASP A 38 9.58 21.25 -1.28
C ASP A 38 8.11 20.92 -1.50
N LEU A 39 7.82 19.91 -2.31
CA LEU A 39 6.48 19.40 -2.53
C LEU A 39 6.35 18.01 -1.89
N VAL A 40 5.51 17.93 -0.85
CA VAL A 40 5.16 16.67 -0.21
C VAL A 40 3.93 16.09 -0.87
N VAL A 41 4.09 14.94 -1.51
CA VAL A 41 3.02 14.19 -2.18
C VAL A 41 2.49 13.16 -1.20
N LEU A 42 1.27 13.38 -0.71
CA LEU A 42 0.58 12.51 0.23
C LEU A 42 -0.36 11.56 -0.52
N THR A 43 -0.28 10.27 -0.20
CA THR A 43 -1.26 9.28 -0.66
C THR A 43 -1.79 8.43 0.50
N HIS A 44 -3.11 8.26 0.54
CA HIS A 44 -3.86 7.52 1.54
C HIS A 44 -3.95 6.02 1.21
N GLY A 45 -4.40 5.24 2.18
CA GLY A 45 -4.53 3.79 2.08
C GLY A 45 -5.79 3.31 1.37
N TRP A 46 -6.04 2.00 1.50
CA TRP A 46 -7.32 1.38 1.17
C TRP A 46 -8.40 1.80 2.16
N ASN A 47 -9.66 1.72 1.72
CA ASN A 47 -10.85 1.93 2.53
C ASN A 47 -11.09 3.39 2.95
N ASP A 48 -10.41 4.33 2.29
CA ASP A 48 -10.63 5.74 2.52
C ASP A 48 -11.60 6.29 1.48
N ALA A 49 -12.81 6.65 1.93
CA ALA A 49 -13.62 7.58 1.16
C ALA A 49 -12.83 8.90 0.98
N PRO A 50 -13.07 9.70 -0.08
CA PRO A 50 -12.35 10.97 -0.26
C PRO A 50 -12.37 11.89 0.97
N LEU A 51 -13.42 11.82 1.80
CA LEU A 51 -13.47 12.52 3.08
C LEU A 51 -12.45 11.98 4.10
N VAL A 52 -12.35 10.66 4.27
CA VAL A 52 -11.42 10.02 5.22
C VAL A 52 -9.97 10.28 4.79
N ALA A 53 -9.69 10.19 3.49
CA ALA A 53 -8.42 10.58 2.90
C ALA A 53 -8.00 12.01 3.28
N ARG A 54 -8.91 12.98 3.10
CA ARG A 54 -8.68 14.39 3.46
C ARG A 54 -8.47 14.59 4.96
N LEU A 55 -9.16 13.82 5.79
CA LEU A 55 -8.95 13.85 7.26
C LEU A 55 -7.56 13.34 7.62
N LEU A 56 -7.10 12.24 7.01
CA LEU A 56 -5.73 11.72 7.19
C LEU A 56 -4.69 12.76 6.77
N TYR A 57 -4.86 13.40 5.62
CA TYR A 57 -3.96 14.45 5.14
C TYR A 57 -3.92 15.65 6.07
N SER A 58 -5.08 16.10 6.53
CA SER A 58 -5.19 17.22 7.47
C SER A 58 -4.56 16.87 8.82
N ALA A 59 -4.78 15.66 9.33
CA ALA A 59 -4.20 15.22 10.59
C ALA A 59 -2.67 15.14 10.53
N LEU A 60 -2.10 14.53 9.49
CA LEU A 60 -0.66 14.43 9.33
C LEU A 60 -0.01 15.80 9.11
N ALA A 61 -0.59 16.65 8.25
CA ALA A 61 -0.09 18.02 8.03
C ALA A 61 -0.20 18.87 9.30
N GLY A 62 -1.26 18.71 10.09
CA GLY A 62 -1.43 19.36 11.39
C GLY A 62 -0.35 18.94 12.38
N SER A 63 -0.07 17.64 12.50
CA SER A 63 1.03 17.12 13.32
C SER A 63 2.38 17.64 12.83
N MET A 64 2.60 17.71 11.52
CA MET A 64 3.83 18.24 10.94
C MET A 64 3.99 19.73 11.27
N ARG A 65 2.91 20.52 11.19
CA ARG A 65 2.92 21.92 11.63
C ARG A 65 3.35 22.05 13.09
N ALA A 66 2.77 21.23 13.97
CA ALA A 66 3.02 21.28 15.40
C ALA A 66 4.48 20.97 15.78
N VAL A 67 5.16 20.10 15.03
CA VAL A 67 6.55 19.67 15.33
C VAL A 67 7.62 20.39 14.51
N SER A 68 7.24 21.05 13.41
CA SER A 68 8.19 21.66 12.48
C SER A 68 9.04 22.77 13.09
N GLY A 69 8.53 23.48 14.10
CA GLY A 69 9.19 24.66 14.71
C GLY A 69 9.49 25.81 13.73
N GLY A 70 9.05 25.70 12.47
CA GLY A 70 9.54 26.45 11.31
C GLY A 70 10.86 25.90 10.75
N ALA A 71 10.98 25.78 9.42
CA ALA A 71 12.27 25.59 8.75
C ALA A 71 12.68 26.92 8.11
N PRO A 72 13.73 27.61 8.62
CA PRO A 72 14.27 28.78 7.95
C PRO A 72 14.68 28.41 6.52
N GLY A 73 14.04 29.03 5.53
CA GLY A 73 14.38 28.85 4.11
C GLY A 73 13.69 27.71 3.37
N ARG A 74 12.92 26.82 4.02
CA ARG A 74 12.09 25.83 3.31
C ARG A 74 10.63 26.24 3.31
N ARG A 75 10.01 26.22 2.12
CA ARG A 75 8.60 26.52 1.91
C ARG A 75 7.93 25.27 1.34
N ILE A 76 7.28 24.54 2.25
CA ILE A 76 6.64 23.27 1.94
C ILE A 76 5.22 23.48 1.40
N ALA A 77 4.90 22.78 0.32
CA ALA A 77 3.55 22.63 -0.19
C ALA A 77 3.14 21.15 -0.23
N PHE A 78 1.83 20.89 -0.33
CA PHE A 78 1.28 19.55 -0.37
C PHE A 78 0.51 19.26 -1.67
N ALA A 79 0.84 18.13 -2.30
CA ALA A 79 -0.01 17.50 -3.31
C ALA A 79 -0.76 16.32 -2.66
N CYS A 80 -2.08 16.44 -2.53
CA CYS A 80 -2.93 15.43 -1.91
C CYS A 80 -3.52 14.51 -2.98
N VAL A 81 -3.00 13.29 -3.07
CA VAL A 81 -3.43 12.31 -4.08
C VAL A 81 -4.73 11.65 -3.65
N LEU A 82 -5.74 11.65 -4.51
CA LEU A 82 -6.96 10.89 -4.36
C LEU A 82 -6.95 9.81 -5.44
N TRP A 83 -7.24 8.59 -5.04
CA TRP A 83 -7.30 7.46 -5.96
C TRP A 83 -8.48 6.56 -5.56
N PRO A 84 -9.03 5.73 -6.47
CA PRO A 84 -10.19 4.86 -6.23
C PRO A 84 -9.83 3.70 -5.29
N SER A 85 -9.57 4.07 -4.05
CA SER A 85 -9.22 3.24 -2.90
C SER A 85 -10.42 2.92 -2.01
N ARG A 86 -11.61 3.42 -2.36
CA ARG A 86 -12.81 3.16 -1.58
C ARG A 86 -13.02 1.65 -1.44
N LYS A 87 -13.43 1.20 -0.24
CA LYS A 87 -14.38 0.09 -0.16
C LYS A 87 -15.54 0.50 -1.07
N LEU A 88 -15.87 -0.28 -2.09
CA LEU A 88 -17.27 -0.28 -2.53
C LEU A 88 -18.02 -1.00 -1.42
N ALA A 89 -18.34 -0.28 -0.35
CA ALA A 89 -18.99 -0.79 0.87
C ALA A 89 -18.64 -2.26 1.13
N GLY A 90 -17.37 -2.57 1.35
CA GLY A 90 -17.02 -3.91 1.77
C GLY A 90 -17.84 -4.25 3.01
N PRO A 91 -18.28 -5.49 3.13
CA PRO A 91 -19.17 -5.91 4.18
C PRO A 91 -18.63 -5.48 5.55
N GLU A 92 -19.52 -5.04 6.45
CA GLU A 92 -19.30 -5.20 7.88
C GLU A 92 -18.86 -6.66 8.17
N PRO A 93 -18.21 -6.98 9.30
CA PRO A 93 -17.80 -8.35 9.61
C PRO A 93 -18.91 -9.41 9.42
N ASP A 94 -20.17 -8.98 9.44
CA ASP A 94 -21.40 -9.74 9.24
C ASP A 94 -22.08 -9.62 7.86
N ALA A 95 -21.64 -8.72 6.97
CA ALA A 95 -22.36 -8.57 5.71
C ALA A 95 -22.18 -9.81 4.82
N GLY A 96 -23.12 -10.03 3.91
CA GLY A 96 -23.29 -11.29 3.23
C GLY A 96 -22.32 -11.51 2.06
N LEU A 97 -22.45 -12.68 1.44
CA LEU A 97 -21.81 -12.97 0.16
C LEU A 97 -22.29 -12.06 -1.00
N PRO A 98 -23.58 -11.67 -1.09
CA PRO A 98 -24.06 -10.79 -2.16
C PRO A 98 -23.33 -9.45 -2.19
N GLU A 99 -23.18 -8.78 -1.03
CA GLU A 99 -22.51 -7.48 -0.93
C GLU A 99 -21.03 -7.57 -1.33
N ARG A 100 -20.35 -8.66 -0.96
CA ARG A 100 -18.95 -8.92 -1.37
C ARG A 100 -18.82 -9.12 -2.88
N LEU A 101 -19.77 -9.81 -3.50
CA LEU A 101 -19.79 -10.02 -4.95
C LEU A 101 -20.04 -8.71 -5.70
N ASP A 102 -20.92 -7.84 -5.19
CA ASP A 102 -21.13 -6.49 -5.74
C ASP A 102 -19.86 -5.64 -5.69
N LEU A 103 -19.18 -5.64 -4.54
CA LEU A 103 -17.86 -5.01 -4.39
C LEU A 103 -16.89 -5.51 -5.46
N LEU A 104 -16.80 -6.84 -5.65
CA LEU A 104 -15.88 -7.41 -6.63
C LEU A 104 -16.26 -7.02 -8.06
N ARG A 105 -17.55 -7.02 -8.43
CA ARG A 105 -18.02 -6.54 -9.75
C ARG A 105 -17.55 -5.12 -10.02
N ASP A 106 -17.65 -4.27 -9.02
CA ASP A 106 -17.23 -2.89 -9.15
C ASP A 106 -15.71 -2.74 -9.15
N LEU A 107 -14.94 -3.62 -8.50
CA LEU A 107 -13.48 -3.60 -8.59
C LEU A 107 -12.98 -4.02 -9.98
N VAL A 108 -13.62 -5.01 -10.59
CA VAL A 108 -13.21 -5.60 -11.87
C VAL A 108 -14.39 -5.70 -12.83
N PRO A 109 -14.90 -4.56 -13.35
CA PRO A 109 -16.10 -4.54 -14.19
C PRO A 109 -15.96 -5.40 -15.46
N GLY A 110 -14.74 -5.59 -15.97
CA GLY A 110 -14.45 -6.48 -17.10
C GLY A 110 -14.64 -7.98 -16.82
N GLN A 111 -14.85 -8.38 -15.55
CA GLN A 111 -15.09 -9.76 -15.13
C GLN A 111 -16.51 -10.00 -14.63
N ARG A 112 -17.44 -9.08 -14.87
CA ARG A 112 -18.81 -9.14 -14.36
C ARG A 112 -19.50 -10.48 -14.66
N LEU A 113 -19.37 -11.01 -15.88
CA LEU A 113 -19.97 -12.30 -16.25
C LEU A 113 -19.43 -13.47 -15.43
N THR A 114 -18.12 -13.50 -15.18
CA THR A 114 -17.47 -14.52 -14.34
C THR A 114 -17.97 -14.45 -12.90
N ILE A 115 -18.14 -13.23 -12.39
CA ILE A 115 -18.62 -12.99 -11.01
C ILE A 115 -20.11 -13.32 -10.88
N ASP A 116 -20.91 -13.04 -11.91
CA ASP A 116 -22.33 -13.43 -11.96
C ASP A 116 -22.48 -14.96 -11.94
N ALA A 117 -21.67 -15.68 -12.73
CA ALA A 117 -21.64 -17.14 -12.68
C ALA A 117 -21.23 -17.69 -11.29
N ALA A 118 -20.32 -17.01 -10.59
CA ALA A 118 -19.99 -17.35 -9.20
C ALA A 118 -21.16 -17.05 -8.24
N ALA A 119 -21.85 -15.92 -8.43
CA ALA A 119 -23.01 -15.54 -7.61
C ALA A 119 -24.14 -16.58 -7.70
N ASP A 120 -24.41 -17.12 -8.89
CA ASP A 120 -25.43 -18.16 -9.10
C ASP A 120 -25.15 -19.46 -8.33
N LEU A 121 -23.90 -19.70 -7.94
CA LEU A 121 -23.49 -20.88 -7.18
C LEU A 121 -23.67 -20.72 -5.67
N VAL A 122 -23.86 -19.49 -5.16
CA VAL A 122 -23.95 -19.17 -3.73
C VAL A 122 -24.98 -20.04 -2.98
N PRO A 123 -26.23 -20.23 -3.47
CA PRO A 123 -27.22 -21.04 -2.76
C PRO A 123 -26.82 -22.51 -2.58
N ALA A 124 -25.92 -23.02 -3.42
CA ALA A 124 -25.50 -24.42 -3.42
C ALA A 124 -24.19 -24.68 -2.66
N LEU A 125 -23.51 -23.64 -2.13
CA LEU A 125 -22.18 -23.78 -1.52
C LEU A 125 -22.18 -24.71 -0.29
N THR A 126 -23.23 -24.68 0.52
CA THR A 126 -23.33 -25.49 1.75
C THR A 126 -23.60 -26.96 1.46
N VAL A 127 -24.26 -27.27 0.34
CA VAL A 127 -24.78 -28.63 0.05
C VAL A 127 -24.05 -29.35 -1.09
N ARG A 128 -23.37 -28.64 -1.99
CA ARG A 128 -22.80 -29.24 -3.21
C ARG A 128 -21.32 -28.93 -3.39
N ALA A 129 -20.47 -29.96 -3.27
CA ALA A 129 -19.02 -29.86 -3.46
C ALA A 129 -18.63 -29.31 -4.84
N THR A 130 -19.33 -29.73 -5.90
CA THR A 130 -19.06 -29.23 -7.26
C THR A 130 -19.40 -27.74 -7.43
N ALA A 131 -20.36 -27.20 -6.66
CA ALA A 131 -20.61 -25.76 -6.64
C ALA A 131 -19.46 -24.99 -5.98
N ARG A 132 -18.90 -25.52 -4.88
CA ARG A 132 -17.75 -24.91 -4.19
C ARG A 132 -16.52 -24.85 -5.09
N THR A 133 -16.21 -25.96 -5.77
CA THR A 133 -15.08 -26.00 -6.71
C THR A 133 -15.25 -24.99 -7.84
N ALA A 134 -16.44 -24.93 -8.45
CA ALA A 134 -16.72 -23.99 -9.55
C ALA A 134 -16.70 -22.53 -9.09
N PHE A 135 -17.23 -22.24 -7.90
CA PHE A 135 -17.22 -20.91 -7.29
C PHE A 135 -15.78 -20.41 -7.08
N ALA A 136 -14.95 -21.20 -6.41
CA ALA A 136 -13.56 -20.82 -6.18
C ALA A 136 -12.76 -20.72 -7.48
N ALA A 137 -12.96 -21.63 -8.44
CA ALA A 137 -12.28 -21.57 -9.73
C ALA A 137 -12.63 -20.29 -10.51
N ALA A 138 -13.92 -19.92 -10.55
CA ALA A 138 -14.37 -18.68 -11.18
C ALA A 138 -13.72 -17.45 -10.53
N LEU A 139 -13.74 -17.38 -9.20
CA LEU A 139 -13.18 -16.26 -8.45
C LEU A 139 -11.65 -16.16 -8.53
N LEU A 140 -10.93 -17.27 -8.51
CA LEU A 140 -9.47 -17.27 -8.71
C LEU A 140 -9.09 -16.82 -10.13
N SER A 141 -9.89 -17.19 -11.15
CA SER A 141 -9.69 -16.75 -12.53
C SER A 141 -9.86 -15.23 -12.70
N VAL A 142 -10.61 -14.57 -11.81
CA VAL A 142 -10.77 -13.12 -11.82
C VAL A 142 -9.46 -12.43 -11.43
N ALA A 143 -8.81 -12.88 -10.35
CA ALA A 143 -7.61 -12.22 -9.82
C ALA A 143 -6.28 -12.65 -10.47
N ALA A 144 -6.22 -13.83 -11.09
CA ALA A 144 -5.01 -14.33 -11.73
C ALA A 144 -4.46 -13.39 -12.83
N ARG A 145 -5.25 -12.44 -13.34
CA ARG A 145 -4.84 -11.48 -14.37
C ARG A 145 -4.08 -10.25 -13.85
N GLY A 146 -4.08 -9.98 -12.54
CA GLY A 146 -3.32 -8.89 -11.90
C GLY A 146 -2.18 -9.37 -10.99
N ALA A 147 -1.93 -10.68 -10.98
CA ALA A 147 -1.14 -11.41 -9.99
C ALA A 147 0.33 -11.68 -10.38
N ASP A 148 0.95 -10.77 -11.13
CA ASP A 148 2.37 -10.87 -11.49
C ASP A 148 3.31 -10.62 -10.29
N ASP A 149 2.77 -10.27 -9.12
CA ASP A 149 3.52 -10.02 -7.90
C ASP A 149 3.75 -11.33 -7.13
N ARG A 150 4.93 -11.93 -7.33
CA ARG A 150 5.37 -13.18 -6.69
C ARG A 150 5.57 -13.05 -5.17
N GLU A 151 5.59 -11.82 -4.62
CA GLU A 151 6.09 -11.54 -3.26
C GLU A 151 5.13 -11.86 -2.11
N ASP A 152 3.96 -12.41 -2.40
CA ASP A 152 2.92 -12.66 -1.40
C ASP A 152 2.20 -14.00 -1.55
N ALA A 153 2.84 -14.98 -2.20
CA ALA A 153 2.32 -16.34 -2.45
C ALA A 153 1.11 -16.42 -3.39
N SER A 154 0.66 -15.30 -3.95
CA SER A 154 -0.59 -15.26 -4.71
C SER A 154 -0.54 -16.06 -6.00
N THR A 155 0.59 -16.09 -6.70
CA THR A 155 0.76 -16.94 -7.89
C THR A 155 0.58 -18.42 -7.57
N GLN A 156 1.12 -18.90 -6.45
CA GLN A 156 0.93 -20.30 -6.00
C GLN A 156 -0.52 -20.58 -5.59
N LEU A 157 -1.22 -19.58 -5.07
CA LEU A 157 -2.64 -19.69 -4.74
C LEU A 157 -3.50 -19.83 -6.01
N PHE A 158 -3.26 -19.00 -7.02
CA PHE A 158 -4.06 -18.98 -8.24
C PHE A 158 -3.91 -20.25 -9.10
N THR A 159 -2.91 -21.09 -8.81
CA THR A 159 -2.70 -22.38 -9.48
C THR A 159 -3.33 -23.56 -8.75
N LEU A 160 -3.86 -23.37 -7.53
CA LEU A 160 -4.53 -24.44 -6.78
C LEU A 160 -5.92 -24.76 -7.37
N PRO A 161 -6.33 -26.04 -7.38
CA PRO A 161 -7.70 -26.39 -7.68
C PRO A 161 -8.68 -25.70 -6.72
N GLY A 162 -9.77 -25.13 -7.24
CA GLY A 162 -10.75 -24.39 -6.43
C GLY A 162 -11.32 -25.18 -5.25
N GLY A 163 -11.48 -26.51 -5.41
CA GLY A 163 -11.89 -27.40 -4.32
C GLY A 163 -10.88 -27.38 -3.16
N THR A 164 -9.58 -27.48 -3.46
CA THR A 164 -8.50 -27.41 -2.47
C THR A 164 -8.50 -26.08 -1.72
N VAL A 165 -8.76 -24.97 -2.41
CA VAL A 165 -8.85 -23.64 -1.79
C VAL A 165 -10.04 -23.59 -0.81
N MET A 166 -11.21 -24.06 -1.23
CA MET A 166 -12.40 -24.09 -0.38
C MET A 166 -12.24 -25.00 0.83
N ASP A 167 -11.57 -26.14 0.69
CA ASP A 167 -11.33 -27.08 1.78
C ASP A 167 -10.34 -26.48 2.81
N ARG A 168 -9.29 -25.80 2.34
CA ARG A 168 -8.31 -25.11 3.21
C ARG A 168 -8.91 -23.92 3.97
N LEU A 169 -9.90 -23.26 3.37
CA LEU A 169 -10.60 -22.12 3.98
C LEU A 169 -11.81 -22.56 4.84
N GLY A 170 -12.42 -23.70 4.54
CA GLY A 170 -13.70 -24.17 5.07
C GLY A 170 -13.69 -24.77 6.46
N ALA A 171 -12.60 -24.64 7.23
CA ALA A 171 -12.48 -25.22 8.57
C ALA A 171 -13.58 -24.75 9.55
N THR A 172 -14.16 -23.57 9.33
CA THR A 172 -15.26 -23.02 10.15
C THR A 172 -16.63 -23.02 9.45
N GLY A 173 -16.68 -23.36 8.15
CA GLY A 173 -17.89 -23.33 7.33
C GLY A 173 -17.63 -22.81 5.91
N PHE A 174 -18.43 -23.26 4.93
CA PHE A 174 -18.22 -22.89 3.53
C PHE A 174 -18.68 -21.47 3.16
N ALA A 175 -19.59 -20.88 3.94
CA ALA A 175 -19.96 -19.48 3.78
C ALA A 175 -18.80 -18.56 4.17
N ASP A 176 -18.17 -18.83 5.33
CA ASP A 176 -16.97 -18.11 5.79
C ASP A 176 -15.80 -18.28 4.83
N ALA A 177 -15.63 -19.49 4.26
CA ALA A 177 -14.60 -19.74 3.25
C ALA A 177 -14.80 -18.88 1.99
N ALA A 178 -16.04 -18.79 1.51
CA ALA A 178 -16.39 -17.96 0.36
C ALA A 178 -16.20 -16.46 0.65
N ALA A 179 -16.58 -16.02 1.86
CA ALA A 179 -16.37 -14.64 2.32
C ALA A 179 -14.88 -14.30 2.38
N GLY A 180 -14.07 -15.18 3.00
CA GLY A 180 -12.62 -15.02 3.07
C GLY A 180 -11.97 -14.98 1.69
N LEU A 181 -12.39 -15.84 0.76
CA LEU A 181 -11.87 -15.81 -0.61
C LEU A 181 -12.21 -14.48 -1.31
N LEU A 182 -13.41 -13.95 -1.17
CA LEU A 182 -13.78 -12.65 -1.74
C LEU A 182 -12.98 -11.49 -1.12
N ASP A 183 -12.81 -11.50 0.20
CA ASP A 183 -12.03 -10.48 0.92
C ASP A 183 -10.55 -10.52 0.49
N PHE A 184 -10.01 -11.72 0.27
CA PHE A 184 -8.69 -11.92 -0.30
C PHE A 184 -8.58 -11.27 -1.68
N LEU A 185 -9.49 -11.60 -2.60
CA LEU A 185 -9.42 -11.10 -3.98
C LEU A 185 -9.56 -9.57 -4.01
N ALA A 186 -10.45 -9.01 -3.21
CA ALA A 186 -10.60 -7.56 -3.08
C ALA A 186 -9.30 -6.88 -2.59
N TYR A 187 -8.63 -7.46 -1.60
CA TYR A 187 -7.32 -6.98 -1.14
C TYR A 187 -6.29 -6.99 -2.27
N TYR A 188 -6.21 -8.07 -3.04
CA TYR A 188 -5.25 -8.24 -4.13
C TYR A 188 -5.49 -7.29 -5.30
N GLU A 189 -6.74 -7.16 -5.73
CA GLU A 189 -7.11 -6.22 -6.79
C GLU A 189 -6.76 -4.79 -6.38
N MET A 190 -6.97 -4.43 -5.11
CA MET A 190 -6.61 -3.10 -4.64
C MET A 190 -5.09 -2.90 -4.57
N LYS A 191 -4.34 -3.93 -4.15
CA LYS A 191 -2.87 -3.93 -4.17
C LYS A 191 -2.34 -3.73 -5.60
N ALA A 192 -2.89 -4.45 -6.57
CA ALA A 192 -2.53 -4.34 -7.99
C ALA A 192 -2.83 -2.93 -8.52
N ARG A 193 -4.06 -2.45 -8.29
CA ARG A 193 -4.49 -1.10 -8.69
C ARG A 193 -3.60 0.00 -8.12
N ALA A 194 -3.19 -0.10 -6.86
CA ALA A 194 -2.28 0.87 -6.25
C ALA A 194 -0.96 0.96 -7.05
N GLY A 195 -0.41 -0.19 -7.46
CA GLY A 195 0.77 -0.24 -8.32
C GLY A 195 0.52 0.39 -9.70
N ASP A 196 -0.57 0.02 -10.38
CA ASP A 196 -0.92 0.55 -11.70
C ASP A 196 -1.09 2.07 -11.70
N ILE A 197 -1.80 2.63 -10.72
CA ILE A 197 -1.96 4.09 -10.59
C ILE A 197 -0.63 4.76 -10.27
N GLY A 198 0.23 4.12 -9.49
CA GLY A 198 1.60 4.60 -9.25
C GLY A 198 2.38 4.77 -10.54
N VAL A 199 2.38 3.73 -11.40
CA VAL A 199 3.14 3.71 -12.65
C VAL A 199 2.50 4.57 -13.74
N ARG A 200 1.17 4.49 -13.94
CA ARG A 200 0.47 5.10 -15.08
C ARG A 200 -0.09 6.48 -14.79
N GLY A 201 -0.35 6.79 -13.52
CA GLY A 201 -0.91 8.07 -13.10
C GLY A 201 0.12 8.97 -12.42
N LEU A 202 0.59 8.55 -11.25
CA LEU A 202 1.43 9.41 -10.42
C LEU A 202 2.81 9.65 -11.02
N ALA A 203 3.51 8.62 -11.52
CA ALA A 203 4.84 8.80 -12.10
C ALA A 203 4.86 9.78 -13.30
N PRO A 204 3.94 9.69 -14.28
CA PRO A 204 3.84 10.68 -15.35
C PRO A 204 3.53 12.10 -14.85
N LEU A 205 2.65 12.24 -13.85
CA LEU A 205 2.38 13.54 -13.25
C LEU A 205 3.65 14.14 -12.63
N LEU A 206 4.40 13.37 -11.84
CA LEU A 206 5.65 13.79 -11.23
C LEU A 206 6.69 14.20 -12.28
N ALA A 207 6.69 13.56 -13.45
CA ALA A 207 7.58 13.92 -14.56
C ALA A 207 7.28 15.30 -15.17
N THR A 208 6.10 15.87 -14.92
CA THR A 208 5.70 17.21 -15.38
C THR A 208 5.94 18.31 -14.35
N LEU A 209 6.48 17.97 -13.17
CA LEU A 209 6.73 18.93 -12.11
C LEU A 209 8.18 19.40 -12.18
N ASP A 210 8.36 20.71 -12.31
CA ASP A 210 9.66 21.37 -12.26
C ASP A 210 9.72 22.31 -11.07
N GLY A 211 10.91 22.46 -10.46
CA GLY A 211 11.16 23.43 -9.38
C GLY A 211 11.48 22.80 -8.02
N PRO A 212 10.49 22.24 -7.30
CA PRO A 212 10.67 21.83 -5.91
C PRO A 212 11.30 20.44 -5.79
N LYS A 213 11.92 20.18 -4.65
CA LYS A 213 12.26 18.82 -4.23
C LYS A 213 10.98 18.03 -4.00
N ILE A 214 10.91 16.81 -4.54
CA ILE A 214 9.73 15.94 -4.41
C ILE A 214 9.92 14.95 -3.26
N HIS A 215 8.98 14.95 -2.33
CA HIS A 215 8.94 14.04 -1.18
C HIS A 215 7.69 13.17 -1.26
N LEU A 216 7.86 11.86 -1.41
CA LEU A 216 6.73 10.95 -1.47
C LEU A 216 6.41 10.41 -0.08
N VAL A 217 5.13 10.40 0.28
CA VAL A 217 4.65 9.86 1.55
C VAL A 217 3.40 9.04 1.28
N GLY A 218 3.45 7.75 1.59
CA GLY A 218 2.31 6.86 1.37
C GLY A 218 1.99 6.02 2.58
N HIS A 219 0.70 5.94 2.89
CA HIS A 219 0.16 5.06 3.93
C HIS A 219 -0.45 3.80 3.32
N SER A 220 -0.27 2.62 3.95
CA SER A 220 -0.93 1.37 3.52
C SER A 220 -0.68 1.08 2.02
N PHE A 221 -1.72 0.83 1.21
CA PHE A 221 -1.58 0.70 -0.25
C PHE A 221 -1.16 1.99 -0.95
N GLY A 222 -1.44 3.16 -0.36
CA GLY A 222 -0.81 4.40 -0.79
C GLY A 222 0.72 4.29 -0.75
N GLY A 223 1.29 3.62 0.26
CA GLY A 223 2.71 3.28 0.32
C GLY A 223 3.19 2.49 -0.91
N ARG A 224 2.42 1.50 -1.36
CA ARG A 224 2.70 0.78 -2.61
C ARG A 224 2.60 1.70 -3.82
N LEU A 225 1.57 2.55 -3.90
CA LEU A 225 1.34 3.49 -4.99
C LEU A 225 2.52 4.46 -5.17
N VAL A 226 2.99 5.11 -4.11
CA VAL A 226 4.16 6.01 -4.23
C VAL A 226 5.46 5.25 -4.52
N THR A 227 5.59 4.02 -4.04
CA THR A 227 6.81 3.22 -4.32
C THR A 227 6.82 2.77 -5.78
N ALA A 228 5.68 2.36 -6.34
CA ALA A 228 5.53 2.06 -7.75
C ALA A 228 5.74 3.30 -8.64
N ALA A 229 5.26 4.46 -8.18
CA ALA A 229 5.57 5.72 -8.85
C ALA A 229 7.07 6.00 -8.83
N ALA A 230 7.74 5.84 -7.70
CA ALA A 230 9.19 6.02 -7.59
C ALA A 230 9.97 5.07 -8.51
N ASP A 231 9.61 3.79 -8.54
CA ASP A 231 10.27 2.78 -9.37
C ASP A 231 10.29 3.13 -10.87
N ALA A 232 9.22 3.80 -11.33
CA ALA A 232 9.06 4.31 -12.69
C ALA A 232 9.73 5.67 -12.97
N ARG A 233 10.50 6.22 -12.02
CA ARG A 233 11.22 7.50 -12.17
C ARG A 233 12.74 7.28 -12.38
N PRO A 234 13.44 8.25 -13.00
CA PRO A 234 14.89 8.15 -13.18
C PRO A 234 15.63 8.32 -11.85
N ALA A 235 16.89 7.89 -11.84
CA ALA A 235 17.85 8.11 -10.76
C ALA A 235 17.84 9.56 -10.28
N GLY A 236 17.89 9.76 -8.96
CA GLY A 236 18.01 11.07 -8.33
C GLY A 236 16.81 12.01 -8.45
N SER A 237 15.66 11.53 -8.92
CA SER A 237 14.47 12.36 -9.16
C SER A 237 13.64 12.67 -7.91
N LEU A 238 13.85 11.94 -6.81
CA LEU A 238 13.11 12.10 -5.56
C LEU A 238 14.04 12.47 -4.41
N ALA A 239 13.59 13.35 -3.52
CA ALA A 239 14.34 13.78 -2.35
C ALA A 239 14.17 12.82 -1.18
N THR A 240 12.94 12.38 -0.87
CA THR A 240 12.67 11.38 0.18
C THR A 240 11.50 10.47 -0.19
N LEU A 241 11.47 9.27 0.38
CA LEU A 241 10.32 8.36 0.33
C LEU A 241 9.96 7.93 1.76
N THR A 242 8.72 8.13 2.18
CA THR A 242 8.24 7.75 3.51
C THR A 242 7.08 6.78 3.39
N LEU A 243 7.23 5.61 4.00
CA LEU A 243 6.32 4.48 3.94
C LEU A 243 5.72 4.25 5.33
N LEU A 244 4.48 4.70 5.49
CA LEU A 244 3.72 4.64 6.74
C LEU A 244 2.85 3.38 6.76
N GLN A 245 3.18 2.41 7.62
CA GLN A 245 2.47 1.12 7.70
C GLN A 245 2.17 0.54 6.30
N ALA A 246 3.16 0.58 5.40
CA ALA A 246 2.91 0.32 3.98
C ALA A 246 2.53 -1.15 3.72
N ALA A 247 1.51 -1.34 2.88
CA ALA A 247 0.87 -2.63 2.64
C ALA A 247 1.37 -3.26 1.33
N PHE A 248 2.60 -3.78 1.37
CA PHE A 248 3.17 -4.66 0.34
C PHE A 248 4.28 -5.49 0.98
N SER A 249 4.92 -6.38 0.22
CA SER A 249 5.86 -7.35 0.79
C SER A 249 7.01 -6.70 1.54
N HIS A 250 7.38 -7.28 2.68
CA HIS A 250 8.60 -6.92 3.38
C HIS A 250 9.87 -7.23 2.58
N HIS A 251 9.79 -8.04 1.51
CA HIS A 251 10.91 -8.37 0.63
C HIS A 251 11.02 -7.46 -0.60
N ALA A 252 10.15 -6.46 -0.74
CA ALA A 252 10.08 -5.62 -1.94
C ALA A 252 11.36 -4.84 -2.28
N PHE A 253 12.26 -4.66 -1.33
CA PHE A 253 13.57 -4.02 -1.53
C PHE A 253 14.76 -5.00 -1.45
N ALA A 254 14.49 -6.31 -1.36
CA ALA A 254 15.53 -7.33 -1.22
C ALA A 254 16.34 -7.44 -2.52
N ALA A 255 17.66 -7.62 -2.41
CA ALA A 255 18.50 -7.95 -3.57
C ALA A 255 18.19 -9.36 -4.10
N GLY A 256 17.78 -10.25 -3.19
CA GLY A 256 17.42 -11.63 -3.46
C GLY A 256 16.63 -12.20 -2.29
N TRP A 257 15.47 -12.77 -2.57
CA TRP A 257 14.68 -13.55 -1.62
C TRP A 257 14.11 -14.79 -2.34
N ASP A 258 13.89 -15.87 -1.59
CA ASP A 258 13.48 -17.16 -2.14
C ASP A 258 12.14 -17.58 -1.54
N ASP A 259 11.18 -17.93 -2.40
CA ASP A 259 9.88 -18.49 -2.04
C ASP A 259 9.87 -20.03 -2.07
N GLY A 260 10.97 -20.64 -2.50
CA GLY A 260 11.22 -22.08 -2.52
C GLY A 260 11.16 -22.74 -3.90
N GLU A 261 10.80 -22.04 -4.98
CA GLU A 261 10.64 -22.68 -6.31
C GLU A 261 11.53 -22.10 -7.43
N ALA A 262 11.92 -20.83 -7.37
CA ALA A 262 12.62 -20.16 -8.49
C ALA A 262 14.04 -19.65 -8.15
N GLY A 263 14.56 -19.96 -6.96
CA GLY A 263 15.82 -19.39 -6.46
C GLY A 263 15.71 -17.89 -6.14
N PRO A 264 16.80 -17.24 -5.64
CA PRO A 264 16.73 -15.86 -5.16
C PRO A 264 16.33 -14.87 -6.27
N GLN A 265 15.20 -14.18 -6.08
CA GLN A 265 14.71 -13.13 -6.96
C GLN A 265 14.82 -11.76 -6.29
N PRO A 266 15.13 -10.68 -7.03
CA PRO A 266 15.07 -9.34 -6.49
C PRO A 266 13.63 -8.96 -6.13
N GLY A 267 13.48 -8.10 -5.14
CA GLY A 267 12.19 -7.54 -4.80
C GLY A 267 11.66 -6.60 -5.90
N VAL A 268 10.34 -6.44 -6.00
CA VAL A 268 9.66 -5.70 -7.07
C VAL A 268 10.05 -4.22 -7.14
N PHE A 269 10.51 -3.65 -6.02
CA PHE A 269 10.97 -2.26 -5.91
C PHE A 269 12.47 -2.16 -5.64
N ARG A 270 13.23 -3.24 -5.91
CA ARG A 270 14.68 -3.25 -5.69
C ARG A 270 15.40 -2.17 -6.52
N ARG A 271 14.91 -1.88 -7.72
CA ARG A 271 15.40 -0.83 -8.63
C ARG A 271 15.43 0.55 -7.97
N VAL A 272 14.48 0.87 -7.07
CA VAL A 272 14.48 2.14 -6.31
C VAL A 272 15.80 2.35 -5.56
N LEU A 273 16.38 1.28 -5.01
CA LEU A 273 17.66 1.33 -4.29
C LEU A 273 18.85 1.28 -5.25
N ASP A 274 18.85 0.32 -6.18
CA ASP A 274 20.00 0.08 -7.07
C ASP A 274 20.28 1.29 -7.97
N GLU A 275 19.23 1.94 -8.48
CA GLU A 275 19.36 3.13 -9.32
C GLU A 275 19.36 4.44 -8.53
N ARG A 276 19.27 4.38 -7.20
CA ARG A 276 19.22 5.56 -6.32
C ARG A 276 18.21 6.60 -6.80
N VAL A 277 16.98 6.14 -7.07
CA VAL A 277 15.88 7.04 -7.45
C VAL A 277 15.65 8.10 -6.37
N VAL A 278 15.78 7.71 -5.10
CA VAL A 278 15.68 8.58 -3.93
C VAL A 278 17.09 9.00 -3.48
N THR A 279 17.33 10.32 -3.43
CA THR A 279 18.63 10.90 -3.05
C THR A 279 18.82 11.02 -1.54
N GLY A 280 17.75 11.30 -0.79
CA GLY A 280 17.75 11.38 0.68
C GLY A 280 17.29 10.07 1.34
N PRO A 281 16.88 10.12 2.62
CA PRO A 281 16.47 8.92 3.34
C PRO A 281 15.14 8.33 2.85
N ILE A 282 15.06 7.00 2.93
CA ILE A 282 13.81 6.24 2.76
C ILE A 282 13.36 5.80 4.16
N LEU A 283 12.18 6.21 4.59
CA LEU A 283 11.64 5.91 5.92
C LEU A 283 10.63 4.77 5.80
N VAL A 284 10.76 3.75 6.65
CA VAL A 284 9.84 2.62 6.73
C VAL A 284 9.40 2.46 8.18
N THR A 285 8.24 3.00 8.54
CA THR A 285 7.70 2.74 9.88
C THR A 285 7.11 1.34 9.93
N HIS A 286 7.40 0.58 10.98
CA HIS A 286 6.82 -0.73 11.16
C HIS A 286 6.50 -1.05 12.62
N THR A 287 5.46 -1.86 12.85
CA THR A 287 5.10 -2.30 14.20
C THR A 287 4.39 -3.64 14.18
N ALA A 288 4.62 -4.46 15.20
CA ALA A 288 3.86 -5.70 15.40
C ALA A 288 2.36 -5.45 15.67
N ASN A 289 2.00 -4.23 16.09
CA ASN A 289 0.61 -3.78 16.30
C ASN A 289 -0.16 -3.66 14.98
N ASP A 290 0.51 -3.64 13.83
CA ASP A 290 -0.15 -3.67 12.53
C ASP A 290 -0.64 -5.09 12.22
N LEU A 291 -1.90 -5.33 12.56
CA LEU A 291 -2.60 -6.58 12.28
C LEU A 291 -3.21 -6.62 10.87
N ALA A 292 -3.52 -5.47 10.26
CA ALA A 292 -4.23 -5.41 8.98
C ALA A 292 -3.38 -5.98 7.85
N VAL A 293 -2.09 -5.64 7.84
CA VAL A 293 -1.13 -6.22 6.90
C VAL A 293 -0.81 -7.68 7.22
N GLY A 294 -0.96 -8.12 8.48
CA GLY A 294 -0.80 -9.53 8.86
C GLY A 294 -1.94 -10.44 8.36
N VAL A 295 -3.17 -9.94 8.28
CA VAL A 295 -4.37 -10.76 8.01
C VAL A 295 -4.46 -11.26 6.57
N ALA A 296 -4.15 -10.42 5.56
CA ALA A 296 -4.15 -10.85 4.17
C ALA A 296 -3.10 -11.96 3.92
N TYR A 297 -1.94 -11.82 4.54
CA TYR A 297 -0.86 -12.79 4.49
C TYR A 297 -1.14 -14.05 5.33
N ALA A 298 -1.94 -13.95 6.39
CA ALA A 298 -2.43 -15.11 7.15
C ALA A 298 -3.41 -15.95 6.35
N LEU A 299 -4.28 -15.31 5.58
CA LEU A 299 -5.19 -16.00 4.67
C LEU A 299 -4.40 -16.66 3.53
N ALA A 300 -3.45 -15.95 2.91
CA ALA A 300 -2.53 -16.54 1.93
C ALA A 300 -1.79 -17.76 2.48
N SER A 301 -1.27 -17.67 3.72
CA SER A 301 -0.54 -18.75 4.39
C SER A 301 -1.41 -19.98 4.66
N ARG A 302 -2.66 -19.77 5.09
CA ARG A 302 -3.64 -20.86 5.28
C ARG A 302 -3.97 -21.55 3.95
N ILE A 303 -4.19 -20.77 2.89
CA ILE A 303 -4.48 -21.37 1.59
C ILE A 303 -3.24 -22.06 1.00
N ALA A 304 -2.02 -21.60 1.30
CA ALA A 304 -0.78 -22.29 0.93
C ALA A 304 -0.50 -23.56 1.78
N GLY A 305 -1.36 -23.89 2.75
CA GLY A 305 -1.20 -25.06 3.61
C GLY A 305 -0.04 -24.96 4.61
N ARG A 306 0.38 -23.74 4.97
CA ARG A 306 1.45 -23.49 5.95
C ARG A 306 0.87 -23.21 7.35
N PRO A 307 1.59 -23.54 8.45
CA PRO A 307 1.09 -23.37 9.81
C PRO A 307 0.72 -21.91 10.13
N ALA A 308 -0.46 -21.69 10.73
CA ALA A 308 -0.98 -20.35 11.05
C ALA A 308 -0.18 -19.60 12.14
N SER A 309 0.67 -20.29 12.91
CA SER A 309 1.38 -19.76 14.08
C SER A 309 2.55 -18.82 13.78
N ALA A 310 2.86 -18.56 12.50
CA ALA A 310 3.91 -17.63 12.04
C ALA A 310 3.42 -16.68 10.93
N ALA A 311 2.11 -16.60 10.71
CA ALA A 311 1.53 -15.90 9.57
C ALA A 311 1.87 -14.39 9.58
N GLY A 312 2.71 -13.97 8.63
CA GLY A 312 2.99 -12.56 8.39
C GLY A 312 4.07 -11.93 9.27
N ASP A 313 4.71 -12.67 10.19
CA ASP A 313 5.80 -12.14 11.02
C ASP A 313 7.13 -11.98 10.26
N ALA A 314 8.16 -11.46 10.93
CA ALA A 314 9.45 -11.18 10.31
C ALA A 314 10.23 -12.43 9.86
N SER A 315 9.89 -13.60 10.40
CA SER A 315 10.47 -14.89 10.04
C SER A 315 9.67 -15.61 8.96
N SER A 316 8.43 -15.18 8.73
CA SER A 316 7.56 -15.68 7.67
C SER A 316 8.17 -15.43 6.29
N PRO A 317 8.09 -16.39 5.35
CA PRO A 317 8.44 -16.15 3.95
C PRO A 317 7.52 -15.10 3.30
N TYR A 318 6.32 -14.91 3.85
CA TYR A 318 5.37 -13.90 3.41
C TYR A 318 4.96 -13.01 4.59
N GLY A 319 5.23 -11.73 4.49
CA GLY A 319 4.82 -10.73 5.46
C GLY A 319 4.89 -9.35 4.84
N GLY A 320 4.24 -8.37 5.48
CA GLY A 320 4.20 -7.04 4.92
C GLY A 320 5.14 -6.05 5.59
N LEU A 321 5.53 -5.05 4.81
CA LEU A 321 6.50 -4.02 5.15
C LEU A 321 6.08 -3.24 6.39
N GLY A 322 4.80 -2.86 6.50
CA GLY A 322 4.25 -2.12 7.65
C GLY A 322 4.29 -2.85 8.99
N ARG A 323 4.41 -4.18 8.98
CA ARG A 323 4.56 -4.99 10.20
C ARG A 323 6.03 -5.24 10.51
N ASN A 324 6.81 -5.55 9.48
CA ASN A 324 8.13 -6.16 9.65
C ASN A 324 9.31 -5.24 9.32
N GLY A 325 9.07 -4.11 8.64
CA GLY A 325 10.13 -3.33 7.99
C GLY A 325 10.66 -4.01 6.73
N ALA A 326 11.60 -3.37 6.02
CA ALA A 326 12.30 -3.96 4.89
C ALA A 326 13.18 -5.12 5.35
N ARG A 327 12.91 -6.32 4.83
CA ARG A 327 13.60 -7.58 5.13
C ARG A 327 14.40 -8.04 3.93
N ARG A 328 15.46 -8.82 4.20
CA ARG A 328 16.43 -9.29 3.19
C ARG A 328 17.06 -8.14 2.37
N THR A 329 17.09 -6.94 2.94
CA THR A 329 17.75 -5.74 2.40
C THR A 329 18.93 -5.40 3.29
N ALA A 330 20.15 -5.77 2.88
CA ALA A 330 21.35 -5.65 3.71
C ALA A 330 21.70 -4.18 4.04
N GLU A 331 21.28 -3.26 3.18
CA GLU A 331 21.51 -1.83 3.30
C GLU A 331 20.55 -1.16 4.30
N ALA A 332 19.46 -1.83 4.68
CA ALA A 332 18.45 -1.27 5.55
C ALA A 332 18.99 -1.04 6.97
N VAL A 333 18.79 0.17 7.48
CA VAL A 333 19.17 0.58 8.83
C VAL A 333 18.01 0.29 9.77
N THR A 334 18.26 -0.39 10.88
CA THR A 334 17.27 -0.55 11.96
C THR A 334 17.39 0.58 12.97
N ALA A 335 16.29 1.21 13.32
CA ALA A 335 16.21 2.27 14.33
C ALA A 335 14.84 2.26 15.03
N GLU A 336 14.70 2.98 16.14
CA GLU A 336 13.39 3.24 16.76
C GLU A 336 12.75 4.50 16.18
N LEU A 337 11.42 4.52 16.11
CA LEU A 337 10.67 5.77 15.99
C LEU A 337 10.82 6.53 17.32
N LEU A 338 11.46 7.70 17.28
CA LEU A 338 11.81 8.50 18.44
C LEU A 338 10.66 9.43 18.87
N PRO A 339 10.62 9.84 20.16
CA PRO A 339 9.77 10.94 20.59
C PRO A 339 10.12 12.24 19.84
N VAL A 340 9.17 13.19 19.84
CA VAL A 340 9.41 14.55 19.30
C VAL A 340 10.62 15.17 19.99
N GLY A 341 11.52 15.74 19.19
CA GLY A 341 12.81 16.28 19.67
C GLY A 341 13.97 15.28 19.66
N GLY A 342 13.71 13.98 19.44
CA GLY A 342 14.76 13.00 19.21
C GLY A 342 15.55 13.28 17.92
N SER A 343 16.82 12.90 17.87
CA SER A 343 17.69 13.14 16.70
C SER A 343 17.89 11.87 15.88
N TYR A 344 17.68 11.97 14.56
CA TYR A 344 17.95 10.90 13.62
C TYR A 344 19.27 11.15 12.87
N ARG A 345 19.99 10.08 12.55
CA ARG A 345 21.13 10.10 11.64
C ARG A 345 20.74 9.44 10.32
N TRP A 346 20.20 10.24 9.41
CA TRP A 346 19.73 9.78 8.11
C TRP A 346 20.89 9.43 7.19
N ARG A 347 20.78 8.28 6.52
CA ARG A 347 21.66 7.90 5.41
C ARG A 347 20.94 8.09 4.06
N PRO A 348 21.60 8.70 3.06
CA PRO A 348 20.99 8.88 1.74
C PRO A 348 20.79 7.53 1.03
N GLY A 349 19.66 7.40 0.32
CA GLY A 349 19.38 6.29 -0.59
C GLY A 349 19.16 4.92 0.05
N VAL A 350 19.01 4.83 1.38
CA VAL A 350 18.80 3.55 2.07
C VAL A 350 17.53 3.54 2.93
N PRO A 351 16.85 2.38 3.05
CA PRO A 351 15.72 2.23 3.98
C PRO A 351 16.14 2.36 5.44
N HIS A 352 15.33 3.06 6.22
CA HIS A 352 15.41 3.12 7.67
C HIS A 352 14.14 2.47 8.23
N ASN A 353 14.29 1.25 8.75
CA ASN A 353 13.25 0.54 9.47
C ASN A 353 13.09 1.18 10.85
N LEU A 354 12.06 2.02 11.00
CA LEU A 354 11.71 2.68 12.24
C LEU A 354 10.70 1.82 13.00
N LEU A 355 11.18 1.14 14.05
CA LEU A 355 10.32 0.37 14.94
C LEU A 355 9.41 1.32 15.73
N ALA A 356 8.10 1.18 15.52
CA ALA A 356 7.10 2.16 15.93
C ALA A 356 6.17 1.69 17.05
N ASP A 357 6.44 0.54 17.68
CA ASP A 357 5.58 -0.10 18.69
C ASP A 357 5.11 0.83 19.82
N ARG A 358 5.95 1.79 20.20
CA ARG A 358 5.67 2.76 21.27
C ARG A 358 4.61 3.80 20.92
N PHE A 359 4.46 4.11 19.63
CA PHE A 359 3.72 5.28 19.17
C PHE A 359 2.65 4.98 18.12
N VAL A 360 2.73 3.83 17.46
CA VAL A 360 1.74 3.37 16.47
C VAL A 360 1.00 2.18 17.05
N ARG A 361 -0.27 2.39 17.41
CA ARG A 361 -1.13 1.37 18.04
C ARG A 361 -1.82 0.45 17.05
N GLY A 362 -1.79 0.79 15.77
CA GLY A 362 -2.43 0.01 14.72
C GLY A 362 -2.21 0.61 13.33
N HIS A 363 -2.75 -0.06 12.32
CA HIS A 363 -2.49 0.23 10.91
C HIS A 363 -2.79 1.68 10.49
N THR A 364 -3.82 2.31 11.05
CA THR A 364 -4.26 3.67 10.71
C THR A 364 -3.72 4.75 11.65
N ASP A 365 -2.96 4.37 12.69
CA ASP A 365 -2.40 5.29 13.69
C ASP A 365 -1.11 5.94 13.17
N VAL A 366 -1.21 6.63 12.03
CA VAL A 366 -0.05 7.11 11.25
C VAL A 366 0.09 8.64 11.19
N CYS A 367 -0.78 9.35 11.90
CA CYS A 367 -0.80 10.82 11.93
C CYS A 367 -0.19 11.40 13.21
N GLY A 368 0.38 10.57 14.09
CA GLY A 368 0.96 11.00 15.36
C GLY A 368 2.15 11.96 15.21
N PRO A 369 2.42 12.81 16.22
CA PRO A 369 3.48 13.81 16.15
C PRO A 369 4.88 13.21 16.02
N GLN A 370 5.12 11.98 16.49
CA GLN A 370 6.40 11.27 16.33
C GLN A 370 6.67 10.89 14.88
N ILE A 371 5.65 10.45 14.15
CA ILE A 371 5.75 10.21 12.70
C ILE A 371 6.03 11.51 11.98
N ALA A 372 5.27 12.56 12.31
CA ALA A 372 5.46 13.86 11.71
C ALA A 372 6.86 14.44 11.98
N HIS A 373 7.42 14.19 13.17
CA HIS A 373 8.79 14.58 13.54
C HIS A 373 9.84 13.83 12.72
N ALA A 374 9.70 12.52 12.56
CA ALA A 374 10.57 11.72 11.70
C ALA A 374 10.51 12.21 10.25
N LEU A 375 9.31 12.35 9.68
CA LEU A 375 9.06 12.87 8.33
C LEU A 375 9.70 14.25 8.12
N TRP A 376 9.44 15.19 9.03
CA TRP A 376 9.99 16.53 8.95
C TRP A 376 11.52 16.54 8.99
N SER A 377 12.11 15.76 9.90
CA SER A 377 13.57 15.66 10.01
C SER A 377 14.21 15.06 8.75
N ALA A 378 13.53 14.11 8.11
CA ALA A 378 13.98 13.48 6.88
C ALA A 378 13.97 14.48 5.71
N ILE A 379 12.86 15.20 5.54
CA ILE A 379 12.73 16.28 4.56
C ILE A 379 13.85 17.31 4.78
N ALA A 380 14.00 17.80 6.02
CA ALA A 380 15.00 18.80 6.37
C ALA A 380 16.44 18.38 6.07
N SER A 381 16.74 17.08 6.10
CA SER A 381 18.07 16.52 5.82
C SER A 381 18.39 16.28 4.34
N SER A 382 17.38 16.41 3.46
CA SER A 382 17.48 16.08 2.03
C SER A 382 17.62 17.29 1.11
#